data_AF-A0A380TNQ9-F1
#
_entry.id   AF-A0A380TNQ9-F1
#
_cell.length_a   1.000
_cell.length_b   1.000
_cell.length_c   1.000
_cell.angle_alpha   90.00
_cell.angle_beta   90.00
_cell.angle_gamma   90.00
#
_symmetry.space_group_name_H-M   'P 1'
#
loop_
_entity.id
_entity.type
_entity.pdbx_description
1 polymer ?
#
loop_
_entity_poly.entity_id
_entity_poly.type
_entity_poly.pdbx_seq_one_letter_code
_entity_poly.pdbx_strand_id
1 'polypeptide(L)'
;MELTNTSTASQRALIKALLRERPHSTLELRAKGICSPAPRIMELKKQGYEIITSTRTEIDQSGIKHNRIAVYTLLSEPQGDHQQHKGQYENDK
;
A
#
# COMPACT_ATOMS: atom_id res chain seq x y z
N MET A 1 -17.97 -4.03 13.52
CA MET A 1 -17.10 -3.39 14.53
C MET A 1 -16.09 -2.56 13.76
N GLU A 2 -16.40 -1.29 13.51
CA GLU A 2 -15.56 -0.36 12.73
C GLU A 2 -14.33 0.00 13.56
N LEU A 3 -13.20 -0.67 13.30
CA LEU A 3 -11.90 -0.31 13.86
C LEU A 3 -11.37 0.92 13.11
N THR A 4 -11.87 2.10 13.45
CA THR A 4 -11.31 3.41 13.03
C THR A 4 -9.98 3.71 13.73
N ASN A 5 -9.14 2.69 13.90
CA ASN A 5 -7.85 2.82 14.53
C ASN A 5 -6.87 3.37 13.49
N THR A 6 -6.87 4.69 13.28
CA THR A 6 -5.93 5.43 12.41
C THR A 6 -4.52 5.49 13.00
N SER A 7 -4.19 4.61 13.96
CA SER A 7 -2.84 4.51 14.48
C SER A 7 -1.86 4.18 13.35
N THR A 8 -0.64 4.65 13.51
CA THR A 8 0.43 4.46 12.52
C THR A 8 0.67 2.96 12.26
N ALA A 9 0.46 2.10 13.26
CA ALA A 9 0.56 0.66 13.15
C ALA A 9 -0.51 0.04 12.24
N SER A 10 -1.79 0.42 12.41
CA SER A 10 -2.87 -0.05 11.55
C SER A 10 -2.69 0.40 10.10
N GLN A 11 -2.24 1.64 9.88
CA GLN A 11 -1.94 2.14 8.54
C GLN A 11 -0.82 1.35 7.87
N ARG A 12 0.25 1.00 8.61
CA ARG A 12 1.31 0.12 8.09
C ARG A 12 0.75 -1.26 7.76
N ALA A 13 -0.02 -1.87 8.65
CA ALA A 13 -0.62 -3.19 8.41
C ALA A 13 -1.51 -3.20 7.17
N LEU A 14 -2.33 -2.17 6.98
CA LEU A 14 -3.15 -2.00 5.78
C LEU A 14 -2.30 -1.86 4.52
N ILE A 15 -1.27 -1.01 4.53
CA ILE A 15 -0.36 -0.86 3.38
C ILE A 15 0.29 -2.21 3.04
N LYS A 16 0.77 -2.96 4.03
CA LYS A 16 1.35 -4.29 3.78
C LYS A 16 0.37 -5.21 3.07
N ALA A 17 -0.86 -5.32 3.59
CA ALA A 17 -1.89 -6.15 2.98
C ALA A 17 -2.16 -5.75 1.53
N LEU A 18 -2.31 -4.44 1.27
CA LEU A 18 -2.52 -3.93 -0.08
C LEU A 18 -1.34 -4.20 -1.03
N LEU A 19 -0.10 -4.03 -0.56
CA LEU A 19 1.08 -4.23 -1.38
C LEU A 19 1.40 -5.71 -1.66
N ARG A 20 0.93 -6.63 -0.81
CA ARG A 20 0.96 -8.07 -1.07
C ARG A 20 0.05 -8.48 -2.22
N GLU A 21 -1.08 -7.80 -2.37
CA GLU A 21 -2.03 -8.07 -3.46
C GLU A 21 -1.50 -7.54 -4.80
N ARG A 22 -1.03 -6.28 -4.82
CA ARG A 22 -0.48 -5.62 -6.02
C ARG A 22 0.25 -4.32 -5.68
N PRO A 23 1.01 -3.74 -6.63
CA PRO A 23 1.49 -2.37 -6.52
C PRO A 23 0.35 -1.36 -6.33
N HIS A 24 0.58 -0.34 -5.50
CA HIS A 24 -0.39 0.72 -5.20
C HIS A 24 0.23 2.12 -5.27
N SER A 25 -0.51 3.08 -5.82
CA SER A 25 -0.10 4.47 -5.91
C SER A 25 -0.39 5.26 -4.65
N THR A 26 0.25 6.43 -4.53
CA THR A 26 -0.02 7.38 -3.45
C THR A 26 -1.48 7.84 -3.46
N LEU A 27 -2.11 7.97 -4.63
CA LEU A 27 -3.53 8.37 -4.72
C LEU A 27 -4.45 7.22 -4.29
N GLU A 28 -4.15 5.99 -4.71
CA GLU A 28 -4.91 4.80 -4.28
C GLU A 28 -4.84 4.59 -2.76
N LEU A 29 -3.65 4.74 -2.16
CA LEU A 29 -3.47 4.63 -0.71
C LEU A 29 -4.21 5.74 0.06
N ARG A 30 -4.23 6.97 -0.47
CA ARG A 30 -5.01 8.08 0.11
C ARG A 30 -6.51 7.81 0.05
N ALA A 31 -7.01 7.26 -1.05
CA ALA A 31 -8.41 6.86 -1.18
C ALA A 31 -8.82 5.77 -0.17
N LYS A 32 -7.86 4.97 0.33
CA LYS A 32 -8.06 4.00 1.41
C LYS A 32 -7.93 4.59 2.82
N GLY A 33 -7.86 5.92 2.96
CA GLY A 33 -7.79 6.61 4.26
C GLY A 33 -6.37 6.80 4.81
N ILE A 34 -5.32 6.53 4.02
CA ILE A 34 -3.93 6.77 4.42
C ILE A 34 -3.49 8.13 3.89
N CYS A 35 -3.71 9.20 4.66
CA CYS A 35 -3.42 10.57 4.23
C CYS A 35 -1.96 10.81 3.84
N SER A 36 -1.03 10.18 4.57
CA SER A 36 0.42 10.30 4.39
C SER A 36 1.08 8.94 4.17
N PRO A 37 1.04 8.38 2.94
CA PRO A 37 1.60 7.05 2.67
C PRO A 37 3.14 7.00 2.78
N ALA A 38 3.84 8.04 2.34
CA ALA A 38 5.30 8.03 2.24
C ALA A 38 6.02 7.77 3.58
N PRO A 39 5.66 8.42 4.71
CA PRO A 39 6.20 8.06 6.02
C PRO A 39 5.98 6.60 6.41
N ARG A 40 4.79 6.06 6.13
CA ARG A 40 4.45 4.66 6.45
C ARG A 40 5.26 3.67 5.61
N ILE A 41 5.46 3.97 4.33
CA ILE A 41 6.36 3.20 3.45
C ILE A 41 7.79 3.25 3.98
N MET A 42 8.28 4.41 4.41
CA MET A 42 9.62 4.53 5.01
C MET A 42 9.76 3.70 6.28
N GLU A 43 8.75 3.72 7.16
CA GLU A 43 8.73 2.90 8.38
C GLU A 43 8.75 1.39 8.04
N LEU A 44 8.01 0.95 7.03
CA LEU A 44 8.06 -0.44 6.54
C LEU A 44 9.45 -0.78 6.00
N LYS A 45 10.06 0.07 5.17
CA LYS A 45 11.45 -0.16 4.72
C LYS A 45 12.42 -0.31 5.89
N LYS A 46 12.27 0.51 6.93
CA LYS A 46 13.07 0.41 8.17
C LYS A 46 12.83 -0.90 8.94
N GLN A 47 11.66 -1.52 8.78
CA GLN A 47 11.33 -2.82 9.36
C GLN A 47 11.83 -4.00 8.52
N GLY A 48 12.50 -3.75 7.39
CA GLY A 48 13.10 -4.79 6.55
C GLY A 48 12.26 -5.21 5.35
N TYR A 49 11.16 -4.51 5.04
CA TYR A 49 10.42 -4.76 3.81
C TYR A 49 11.13 -4.14 2.62
N GLU A 50 11.32 -4.92 1.57
CA GLU A 50 11.88 -4.43 0.32
C GLU A 50 10.78 -3.85 -0.56
N ILE A 51 10.66 -2.52 -0.54
CA ILE A 51 9.65 -1.80 -1.31
C ILE A 51 10.34 -0.87 -2.31
N ILE A 52 10.11 -1.08 -3.60
CA ILE A 52 10.58 -0.15 -4.64
C ILE A 52 9.51 0.91 -4.93
N THR A 53 9.96 2.03 -5.48
CA THR A 53 9.10 3.15 -5.86
C THR A 53 9.34 3.49 -7.32
N SER A 54 8.34 3.26 -8.16
CA SER A 54 8.30 3.80 -9.51
C SER A 54 7.39 5.02 -9.54
N THR A 55 7.36 5.74 -10.66
CA THR A 55 6.42 6.84 -10.87
C THR A 55 5.59 6.60 -12.11
N ARG A 56 4.29 6.89 -12.04
CA ARG A 56 3.42 6.94 -13.23
C ARG A 56 2.62 8.23 -13.25
N THR A 57 2.12 8.56 -14.43
CA THR A 57 1.17 9.66 -14.60
C THR A 57 -0.21 9.18 -14.21
N GLU A 58 -0.89 9.90 -13.33
CA GLU A 58 -2.28 9.66 -12.95
C GLU A 58 -3.09 10.94 -13.05
N ILE A 59 -4.39 10.80 -13.24
CA ILE A 59 -5.34 11.91 -13.18
C ILE A 59 -6.10 11.75 -11.87
N ASP A 60 -6.17 12.81 -11.08
CA ASP A 60 -6.94 12.78 -9.84
C ASP A 60 -8.45 12.94 -10.10
N GLN A 61 -9.25 12.87 -9.04
CA GLN A 61 -10.71 12.98 -9.11
C GLN A 61 -11.19 14.37 -9.60
N SER A 62 -10.32 15.38 -9.54
CA SER A 62 -10.60 16.73 -10.03
C SER A 62 -10.16 16.94 -11.49
N GLY A 63 -9.68 15.89 -12.16
CA GLY A 63 -9.21 15.96 -13.54
C GLY A 63 -7.80 16.52 -13.69
N ILE A 64 -7.07 16.74 -12.59
CA ILE A 64 -5.71 17.28 -12.62
C ILE A 64 -4.74 16.13 -12.92
N LYS A 65 -3.91 16.34 -13.94
CA LYS A 65 -2.86 15.39 -14.35
C LYS A 65 -1.63 15.56 -13.46
N HIS A 66 -1.26 14.50 -12.76
CA HIS A 66 -0.05 14.40 -11.96
C HIS A 66 0.95 13.51 -12.67
N ASN A 67 2.02 14.09 -13.22
CA ASN A 67 2.98 13.36 -14.06
C ASN A 67 3.90 12.40 -13.28
N ARG A 68 3.99 12.54 -11.94
CA ARG A 68 4.97 11.84 -11.10
C ARG A 68 4.35 11.31 -9.81
N ILE A 69 3.25 10.56 -9.92
CA ILE A 69 2.68 9.88 -8.76
C ILE A 69 3.52 8.65 -8.43
N ALA A 70 3.96 8.56 -7.18
CA ALA A 70 4.71 7.43 -6.66
C ALA A 70 3.82 6.18 -6.57
N VAL A 71 4.32 5.07 -7.10
CA VAL A 71 3.74 3.73 -7.06
C VAL A 71 4.69 2.83 -6.30
N TYR A 72 4.19 2.21 -5.23
CA TYR A 72 4.95 1.35 -4.35
C TYR A 72 4.71 -0.10 -4.74
N THR A 73 5.79 -0.88 -4.84
CA THR A 73 5.75 -2.32 -5.11
C THR A 73 6.53 -3.05 -4.05
N LEU A 74 5.93 -4.07 -3.45
CA LEU A 74 6.61 -4.97 -2.52
C LEU A 74 7.36 -6.05 -3.30
N LEU A 75 8.66 -6.17 -3.06
CA LEU A 75 9.52 -7.20 -3.67
C LEU A 75 9.75 -8.37 -2.73
N SER A 76 10.01 -8.08 -1.46
CA SER A 76 10.26 -9.10 -0.44
C SER A 76 9.88 -8.62 0.96
N GLU A 77 9.68 -9.58 1.84
CA GLU A 77 9.30 -9.37 3.24
C GLU A 77 10.40 -9.90 4.17
N PRO A 78 10.59 -9.31 5.36
CA PRO A 78 11.54 -9.83 6.33
C PRO A 78 11.12 -11.23 6.79
N GLN A 79 12.09 -12.12 7.02
CA GLN A 79 11.85 -13.47 7.53
C GLN A 79 11.01 -13.42 8.83
N GLY A 80 9.87 -14.12 8.82
CA GLY A 80 8.95 -14.20 9.97
C GLY A 80 7.65 -13.41 9.83
N ASP A 81 7.49 -12.56 8.81
CA ASP A 81 6.22 -11.83 8.57
C ASP A 81 5.20 -12.62 7.71
N HIS A 82 5.36 -13.94 7.59
CA HIS A 82 4.46 -14.83 6.85
C HIS A 82 3.07 -14.93 7.51
N GLN A 83 2.27 -13.86 7.43
CA GLN A 83 0.84 -13.95 7.67
C GLN A 83 0.19 -14.61 6.46
N GLN A 84 -0.12 -15.90 6.64
CA GLN A 84 -0.90 -16.72 5.72
C GLN A 84 -2.20 -15.99 5.37
N HIS A 85 -2.31 -15.46 4.16
CA HIS A 85 -3.59 -15.04 3.61
C HIS A 85 -4.21 -16.27 2.93
N LYS A 86 -5.04 -17.01 3.68
CA LYS A 86 -5.96 -18.01 3.12
C LYS A 86 -7.20 -17.28 2.59
N GLY A 87 -7.59 -17.57 1.35
CA GLY A 87 -8.84 -17.14 0.70
C GLY A 87 -8.71 -15.80 -0.04
N GLN A 88 -9.25 -15.59 -1.23
CA GLN A 88 -10.04 -16.41 -2.15
C GLN A 88 -10.07 -15.57 -3.44
N TYR A 89 -9.47 -16.06 -4.53
CA TYR A 89 -9.90 -15.65 -5.87
C TYR A 89 -10.39 -16.93 -6.55
N GLU A 90 -11.58 -17.36 -6.10
CA GLU A 90 -12.42 -18.21 -6.92
C GLU A 90 -12.88 -17.39 -8.14
N ASN A 91 -12.57 -17.97 -9.29
CA ASN A 91 -13.26 -17.91 -10.58
C ASN A 91 -14.47 -16.96 -10.70
N ASP A 92 -14.42 -16.10 -11.71
CA ASP A 92 -15.52 -15.88 -12.67
C ASP A 92 -14.85 -15.43 -13.98
N LYS A 93 -14.66 -16.34 -14.95
CA LYS A 93 -15.57 -16.72 -16.06
C LYS A 93 -15.96 -15.58 -16.98
#